data_AF-A0A7Y3YN02-F1
#
_entry.id   AF-A0A7Y3YN02-F1
#
_cell.length_a   1.000
_cell.length_b   1.000
_cell.length_c   1.000
_cell.angle_alpha   90.00
_cell.angle_beta   90.00
_cell.angle_gamma   90.00
#
_symmetry.space_group_name_H-M   'P 1'
#
loop_
_entity.id
_entity.type
_entity.pdbx_description
1 polymer ?
#
loop_
_entity_poly.entity_id
_entity_poly.type
_entity_poly.pdbx_seq_one_letter_code
_entity_poly.pdbx_strand_id
1 'polypeptide(L)'
;MKFKLTLSAILLTTSFASHAELKMSINEQTNGVLVTVYQDGERLSNAKVTTNIHGQQVKETSDKGQVFFYKGEFPRVYKFKVTTPQGESVQQSRFIGRDK
;
A
#
# COMPACT_ATOMS: atom_id res chain seq x y z
N MET A 1 51.94 7.63 39.38
CA MET A 1 51.27 8.32 38.26
C MET A 1 49.82 7.83 38.19
N LYS A 2 48.85 8.75 38.17
CA LYS A 2 47.40 8.45 38.15
C LYS A 2 46.91 8.58 36.70
N PHE A 3 46.53 7.47 36.06
CA PHE A 3 45.85 7.53 34.76
C PHE A 3 44.35 7.42 34.97
N LYS A 4 43.65 8.54 34.77
CA LYS A 4 42.19 8.59 34.72
C LYS A 4 41.79 8.21 33.29
N LEU A 5 41.18 7.04 33.10
CA LEU A 5 40.52 6.68 31.85
C LEU A 5 39.14 7.34 31.84
N THR A 6 38.96 8.38 31.03
CA THR A 6 37.66 9.03 30.84
C THR A 6 36.86 8.26 29.80
N LEU A 7 35.76 7.67 30.27
CA LEU A 7 34.74 6.98 29.51
C LEU A 7 34.05 7.96 28.54
N SER A 8 34.10 7.71 27.23
CA SER A 8 33.33 8.44 26.23
C SER A 8 32.39 7.48 25.52
N ALA A 9 31.19 7.29 26.09
CA ALA A 9 30.10 6.58 25.44
C ALA A 9 29.43 7.54 24.45
N ILE A 10 29.72 7.38 23.16
CA ILE A 10 29.03 8.10 22.08
C ILE A 10 27.70 7.38 21.87
N LEU A 11 26.60 7.92 22.39
CA LEU A 11 25.26 7.50 22.01
C LEU A 11 24.96 8.00 20.59
N LEU A 12 25.08 7.13 19.58
CA LEU A 12 24.45 7.34 18.29
C LEU A 12 22.94 7.15 18.46
N THR A 13 22.21 8.23 18.70
CA THR A 13 20.75 8.26 18.50
C THR A 13 20.48 8.30 16.99
N THR A 14 20.45 7.14 16.33
CA THR A 14 19.93 7.05 14.97
C THR A 14 18.41 7.26 15.04
N SER A 15 17.97 8.50 14.84
CA SER A 15 16.56 8.81 14.64
C SER A 15 16.10 8.11 13.36
N PHE A 16 15.34 7.04 13.50
CA PHE A 16 14.62 6.44 12.38
C PHE A 16 13.57 7.47 11.95
N ALA A 17 13.87 8.23 10.89
CA ALA A 17 12.82 8.90 10.13
C ALA A 17 11.93 7.78 9.59
N SER A 18 10.83 7.50 10.29
CA SER A 18 9.81 6.57 9.83
C SER A 18 9.22 7.17 8.56
N HIS A 19 9.71 6.75 7.40
CA HIS A 19 9.00 6.98 6.16
C HIS A 19 7.61 6.38 6.32
N ALA A 20 6.56 7.17 6.08
CA ALA A 20 5.18 6.71 6.21
C ALA A 20 5.00 5.44 5.37
N GLU A 21 4.63 4.33 6.00
CA GLU A 21 4.60 3.03 5.33
C GLU A 21 3.26 2.87 4.60
N LEU A 22 3.26 3.18 3.30
CA LEU A 22 2.11 3.00 2.43
C LEU A 22 2.02 1.53 1.96
N LYS A 23 0.92 0.86 2.31
CA LYS A 23 0.64 -0.54 1.97
C LYS A 23 -0.70 -0.69 1.27
N MET A 24 -0.82 -1.76 0.48
CA MET A 24 -2.11 -2.21 -0.04
C MET A 24 -2.32 -3.70 0.19
N SER A 25 -3.58 -4.10 0.33
CA SER A 25 -4.02 -5.49 0.35
C SER A 25 -5.01 -5.70 -0.79
N ILE A 26 -4.86 -6.81 -1.51
CA ILE A 26 -5.68 -7.17 -2.66
C ILE A 26 -6.39 -8.49 -2.32
N ASN A 27 -7.69 -8.40 -2.07
CA ASN A 27 -8.53 -9.57 -1.77
C ASN A 27 -9.43 -9.88 -2.96
N GLU A 28 -9.29 -11.07 -3.52
CA GLU A 28 -10.16 -11.55 -4.59
C GLU A 28 -11.49 -12.04 -4.00
N GLN A 29 -12.60 -11.60 -4.59
CA GLN A 29 -13.96 -12.00 -4.26
C GLN A 29 -14.63 -12.59 -5.51
N THR A 30 -15.80 -13.21 -5.34
CA THR A 30 -16.53 -13.87 -6.44
C THR A 30 -16.65 -13.00 -7.69
N ASN A 31 -17.09 -11.74 -7.53
CA ASN A 31 -17.39 -10.84 -8.65
C ASN A 31 -16.28 -9.80 -8.92
N GLY A 32 -15.20 -9.78 -8.14
CA GLY A 32 -14.25 -8.69 -8.20
C GLY A 32 -13.06 -8.81 -7.28
N VAL A 33 -12.47 -7.66 -7.01
CA VAL A 33 -11.30 -7.49 -6.17
C VAL A 33 -11.55 -6.31 -5.26
N LEU A 34 -11.43 -6.54 -3.96
CA LEU A 34 -11.45 -5.50 -2.94
C LEU A 34 -10.01 -5.12 -2.62
N VAL A 35 -9.65 -3.88 -2.95
CA VAL A 35 -8.37 -3.29 -2.57
C VAL A 35 -8.56 -2.51 -1.28
N THR A 36 -7.75 -2.80 -0.27
CA THR A 36 -7.70 -2.02 0.99
C THR A 36 -6.34 -1.33 1.09
N VAL A 37 -6.34 -0.04 1.39
CA VAL A 37 -5.13 0.80 1.47
C VAL A 37 -4.86 1.17 2.91
N TYR A 38 -3.59 1.13 3.29
CA TYR A 38 -3.11 1.48 4.62
C TYR A 38 -1.97 2.49 4.54
N GLN A 39 -1.95 3.46 5.44
CA GLN A 39 -0.82 4.34 5.69
C GLN A 39 -0.50 4.24 7.17
N ASP A 40 0.73 3.83 7.49
CA ASP A 40 1.19 3.64 8.89
C ASP A 40 0.30 2.67 9.70
N GLY A 41 -0.26 1.66 9.02
CA GLY A 41 -1.14 0.65 9.60
C GLY A 41 -2.62 1.04 9.68
N GLU A 42 -2.96 2.33 9.48
CA GLU A 42 -4.33 2.83 9.48
C GLU A 42 -4.96 2.81 8.09
N ARG A 43 -6.28 2.61 8.01
CA ARG A 43 -7.00 2.59 6.73
C ARG A 43 -7.00 3.99 6.10
N LEU A 44 -6.58 4.08 4.84
CA LEU A 44 -6.45 5.36 4.13
C LEU A 44 -7.62 5.60 3.16
N SER A 45 -8.46 6.59 3.48
CA SER A 45 -9.52 7.08 2.60
C SER A 45 -9.01 8.05 1.53
N ASN A 46 -9.80 8.26 0.47
CA ASN A 46 -9.50 9.18 -0.64
C ASN A 46 -8.15 8.91 -1.35
N ALA A 47 -7.62 7.70 -1.24
CA ALA A 47 -6.45 7.28 -1.98
C ALA A 47 -6.87 6.87 -3.40
N LYS A 48 -6.18 7.40 -4.41
CA LYS A 48 -6.46 7.10 -5.81
C LYS A 48 -5.88 5.75 -6.17
N VAL A 49 -6.74 4.81 -6.54
CA VAL A 49 -6.37 3.46 -6.98
C VAL A 49 -6.62 3.34 -8.48
N THR A 50 -5.58 2.96 -9.20
CA THR A 50 -5.60 2.74 -10.64
C THR A 50 -5.34 1.29 -10.97
N THR A 51 -5.94 0.79 -12.04
CA THR A 51 -5.77 -0.58 -12.49
C THR A 51 -5.79 -0.70 -14.01
N ASN A 52 -5.24 -1.80 -14.52
CA ASN A 52 -5.28 -2.16 -15.93
C ASN A 52 -6.49 -3.03 -16.31
N ILE A 53 -7.51 -3.11 -15.44
CA ILE A 53 -8.80 -3.71 -15.78
C ILE A 53 -9.52 -2.80 -16.78
N HIS A 54 -9.90 -3.34 -17.94
CA HIS A 54 -10.58 -2.59 -18.98
C HIS A 54 -11.89 -1.98 -18.46
N GLY A 55 -12.13 -0.70 -18.77
CA GLY A 55 -13.31 0.04 -18.31
C GLY A 55 -13.31 0.49 -16.85
N GLN A 56 -12.27 0.20 -16.06
CA GLN A 56 -12.21 0.55 -14.63
C GLN A 56 -10.88 1.21 -14.24
N GLN A 57 -10.52 2.32 -14.88
CA GLN A 57 -9.16 2.84 -14.82
C GLN A 57 -8.77 3.48 -13.49
N VAL A 58 -9.69 4.21 -12.83
CA VAL A 58 -9.40 5.00 -11.64
C VAL A 58 -10.60 5.02 -10.70
N LYS A 59 -10.38 4.73 -9.42
CA LYS A 59 -11.35 4.90 -8.32
C LYS A 59 -10.64 5.40 -7.06
N GLU A 60 -11.38 5.99 -6.13
CA GLU A 60 -10.87 6.41 -4.83
C GLU A 60 -11.31 5.46 -3.72
N THR A 61 -10.51 5.33 -2.66
CA THR A 61 -10.90 4.55 -1.49
C THR A 61 -11.98 5.27 -0.67
N SER A 62 -12.94 4.51 -0.15
CA SER A 62 -13.96 5.03 0.76
C SER A 62 -13.39 5.41 2.13
N ASP A 63 -14.24 5.92 3.01
CA ASP A 63 -14.00 6.10 4.45
C ASP A 63 -13.33 4.89 5.16
N LYS A 64 -13.62 3.66 4.70
CA LYS A 64 -13.03 2.40 5.19
C LYS A 64 -11.68 2.06 4.55
N GLY A 65 -11.11 2.97 3.76
CA GLY A 65 -9.88 2.76 3.01
C GLY A 65 -9.98 1.67 1.94
N GLN A 66 -11.18 1.47 1.39
CA GLN A 66 -11.49 0.35 0.50
C GLN A 66 -12.02 0.80 -0.85
N VAL A 67 -11.71 0.04 -1.89
CA VAL A 67 -12.26 0.23 -3.23
C VAL A 67 -12.45 -1.10 -3.93
N PHE A 68 -13.56 -1.24 -4.64
CA PHE A 68 -13.92 -2.46 -5.35
C PHE A 68 -13.78 -2.30 -6.87
N PHE A 69 -13.18 -3.31 -7.50
CA PHE A 69 -13.09 -3.44 -8.96
C PHE A 69 -13.73 -4.75 -9.40
N TYR A 70 -14.60 -4.72 -10.41
CA TYR A 70 -15.11 -5.95 -11.03
C TYR A 70 -13.97 -6.70 -11.73
N LYS A 71 -14.03 -8.03 -11.75
CA LYS A 71 -13.06 -8.84 -12.50
C LYS A 71 -13.13 -8.46 -13.99
N GLY A 72 -11.98 -8.42 -14.64
CA GLY A 72 -11.94 -8.29 -16.10
C GLY A 72 -12.45 -9.56 -16.79
N GLU A 73 -12.59 -9.47 -18.11
CA GLU A 73 -13.12 -10.55 -18.95
C GLU A 73 -12.27 -11.83 -18.90
N PHE A 74 -10.95 -11.68 -18.82
CA PHE A 74 -10.00 -12.78 -18.89
C PHE A 74 -9.22 -12.96 -17.58
N PRO A 75 -8.89 -14.21 -17.19
CA PRO A 75 -7.97 -14.48 -16.09
C PRO A 75 -6.56 -14.02 -16.49
N ARG A 76 -5.97 -13.13 -15.70
CA ARG A 76 -4.64 -12.55 -15.96
C ARG A 76 -4.06 -11.90 -14.71
N VAL A 77 -2.80 -11.47 -14.82
CA VAL A 77 -2.18 -10.59 -13.84
C VAL A 77 -2.70 -9.16 -14.05
N TYR A 78 -3.33 -8.62 -13.01
CA TYR A 78 -3.74 -7.23 -12.92
C TYR A 78 -2.76 -6.46 -12.03
N LYS A 79 -2.54 -5.19 -12.38
CA LYS A 79 -1.67 -4.26 -11.67
C LYS A 79 -2.57 -3.23 -10.99
N PHE A 80 -2.34 -3.02 -9.70
CA PHE A 80 -3.01 -2.00 -8.91
C PHE A 80 -1.94 -1.02 -8.43
N LYS A 81 -2.15 0.27 -8.68
CA LYS A 81 -1.30 1.34 -8.16
C LYS A 81 -2.15 2.26 -7.31
N VAL A 82 -1.74 2.46 -6.07
CA VAL A 82 -2.32 3.39 -5.12
C VAL A 82 -1.48 4.66 -5.11
N THR A 83 -2.11 5.82 -5.10
CA THR A 83 -1.47 7.13 -4.94
C THR A 83 -2.21 7.90 -3.83
N THR A 84 -1.48 8.37 -2.82
CA THR A 84 -2.02 9.18 -1.74
C THR A 84 -2.32 10.60 -2.22
N PRO A 85 -3.17 11.38 -1.51
CA PRO A 85 -3.35 12.80 -1.79
C PRO A 85 -2.05 13.61 -1.77
N GLN A 86 -1.06 13.16 -0.99
CA GLN A 86 0.26 13.76 -0.85
C GLN A 86 1.23 13.36 -1.99
N GLY A 87 0.81 12.46 -2.88
CA GLY A 87 1.59 12.03 -4.06
C GLY A 87 2.47 10.81 -3.85
N GLU A 88 2.47 10.21 -2.65
CA GLU A 88 3.17 8.93 -2.41
C GLU A 88 2.45 7.81 -3.16
N SER A 89 3.19 6.79 -3.62
CA SER A 89 2.56 5.70 -4.35
C SER A 89 3.20 4.34 -4.10
N VAL A 90 2.37 3.31 -4.12
CA VAL A 90 2.78 1.90 -4.07
C VAL A 90 2.04 1.13 -5.15
N GLN A 91 2.69 0.13 -5.72
CA GLN A 91 2.13 -0.71 -6.77
C GLN A 91 2.26 -2.19 -6.41
N GLN A 92 1.20 -2.96 -6.64
CA GLN A 92 1.19 -4.39 -6.46
C GLN A 92 0.50 -5.07 -7.64
N SER A 93 0.94 -6.29 -7.96
CA SER A 93 0.32 -7.12 -9.00
C SER A 93 -0.31 -8.35 -8.38
N ARG A 94 -1.42 -8.82 -8.95
CA ARG A 94 -2.11 -10.03 -8.50
C ARG A 94 -2.70 -10.77 -9.71
N PHE A 95 -2.52 -12.08 -9.75
CA PHE A 95 -3.28 -12.93 -10.67
C PHE A 95 -4.71 -13.05 -10.14
N ILE A 96 -5.69 -12.74 -10.98
CA ILE A 96 -7.11 -12.83 -10.66
C ILE A 96 -7.74 -13.83 -11.64
N GLY A 97 -8.35 -14.88 -11.11
CA GLY A 97 -8.99 -15.94 -11.87
C GLY A 97 -10.50 -15.74 -12.01
N ARG A 98 -11.15 -16.60 -12.79
CA ARG A 98 -12.60 -16.84 -12.63
C ARG A 98 -12.77 -18.17 -11.92
N ASP A 99 -13.65 -18.16 -10.92
CA ASP A 99 -14.17 -19.42 -10.38
C ASP A 99 -14.91 -20.12 -11.52
N LYS A 100 -14.61 -21.41 -11.71
CA LYS A 100 -15.24 -22.25 -12.74
C LYS A 100 -16.71 -22.48 -12.41
#